data_AF-A0A1B8A6F9-F1
#
_entry.id   AF-A0A1B8A6F9-F1
#
_cell.length_a   1.000
_cell.length_b   1.000
_cell.length_c   1.000
_cell.angle_alpha   90.00
_cell.angle_beta   90.00
_cell.angle_gamma   90.00
#
_symmetry.space_group_name_H-M   'P 1'
#
loop_
_entity.id
_entity.type
_entity.pdbx_description
1 polymer ?
#
loop_
_entity_poly.entity_id
_entity_poly.type
_entity_poly.pdbx_seq_one_letter_code
_entity_poly.pdbx_strand_id
1 'polypeptide(L)'
;MRQLLTWCGERALAKKPPHGAPNSNAILGARAIQDKLLKDFAARSEFSDWFNREDDAPKVPVVLRPNPRNMELDEKLAKLVIDIKRLQDEKKAWQAIRKPPPEQPPLFSEGETGRIVLPDFDLLDPDEGKIRGFLADETASFDAVRSEAESRLRTIQSSLEFQVDQLADNVHRLEQRVLVAGKEADKVLSVSGLRLRQREEREKASAGTRDMPVIEVLRSLGNILPKGGG
;
A
#
# COMPACT_ATOMS: atom_id res chain seq x y z
N MET A 1 13.96 41.60 -49.84
CA MET A 1 14.50 41.58 -48.46
C MET A 1 13.44 41.16 -47.43
N ARG A 2 12.27 41.80 -47.37
CA ARG A 2 11.16 41.46 -46.44
C ARG A 2 10.78 39.97 -46.42
N GLN A 3 10.55 39.37 -47.59
CA GLN A 3 10.20 37.95 -47.71
C GLN A 3 11.28 37.04 -47.12
N LEU A 4 12.56 37.35 -47.33
CA LEU A 4 13.68 36.59 -46.80
C LEU A 4 13.78 36.74 -45.28
N LEU A 5 13.65 37.96 -44.74
CA LEU A 5 13.65 38.19 -43.29
C LEU A 5 12.48 37.49 -42.58
N THR A 6 11.31 37.50 -43.21
CA THR A 6 10.12 36.79 -42.69
C THR A 6 10.36 35.29 -42.71
N TRP A 7 10.87 34.74 -43.82
CA TRP A 7 11.19 33.31 -43.95
C TRP A 7 12.29 32.85 -42.97
N CYS A 8 13.36 33.64 -42.81
CA CYS A 8 14.40 33.39 -41.82
C CYS A 8 13.85 33.47 -40.39
N GLY A 9 12.97 34.44 -40.13
CA GLY A 9 12.32 34.64 -38.84
C GLY A 9 11.41 33.48 -38.45
N GLU A 10 10.54 33.04 -39.36
CA GLU A 10 9.65 31.88 -39.16
C GLU A 10 10.44 30.59 -38.87
N ARG A 11 11.60 30.41 -39.52
CA ARG A 11 12.48 29.26 -39.29
C ARG A 11 13.30 29.37 -37.99
N ALA A 12 13.60 30.58 -37.55
CA ALA A 12 14.33 30.86 -36.31
C ALA A 12 13.45 30.85 -35.05
N LEU A 13 12.12 30.77 -35.20
CA LEU A 13 11.19 30.66 -34.07
C LEU A 13 11.51 29.45 -33.20
N ALA A 14 11.52 29.67 -31.88
CA ALA A 14 11.73 28.60 -30.92
C ALA A 14 10.64 27.52 -31.06
N LYS A 15 11.06 26.25 -31.14
CA LYS A 15 10.14 25.10 -31.14
C LYS A 15 9.23 25.19 -29.92
N LYS A 16 7.96 24.81 -30.08
CA LYS A 16 7.00 24.88 -28.97
C LYS A 16 7.49 23.90 -27.90
N PRO A 17 7.74 24.33 -26.66
CA PRO A 17 8.18 23.41 -25.62
C PRO A 17 7.08 22.35 -25.39
N PRO A 18 7.44 21.09 -25.11
CA PRO A 18 6.47 20.10 -24.67
C PRO A 18 5.79 20.58 -23.38
N HIS A 19 4.52 20.19 -23.17
CA HIS A 19 3.77 20.59 -21.97
C HIS A 19 4.53 20.11 -20.72
N GLY A 20 4.81 21.03 -19.79
CA GLY A 20 5.49 20.74 -18.52
C GLY A 20 7.00 20.96 -18.48
N ALA A 21 7.65 21.44 -19.55
CA ALA A 21 9.09 21.73 -19.51
C ALA A 21 9.44 22.86 -18.51
N PRO A 22 10.59 22.78 -17.81
CA PRO A 22 11.09 23.90 -17.01
C PRO A 22 11.31 25.12 -17.89
N ASN A 23 10.94 26.31 -17.41
CA ASN A 23 10.92 27.57 -18.16
C ASN A 23 9.94 27.65 -19.34
N SER A 24 8.96 26.73 -19.44
CA SER A 24 7.95 26.73 -20.51
C SER A 24 7.20 28.06 -20.65
N ASN A 25 6.82 28.71 -19.54
CA ASN A 25 6.17 30.03 -19.57
C ASN A 25 7.06 31.11 -20.17
N ALA A 26 8.35 31.13 -19.84
CA ALA A 26 9.31 32.09 -20.41
C ALA A 26 9.54 31.85 -21.90
N ILE A 27 9.62 30.58 -22.32
CA ILE A 27 9.78 30.19 -23.74
C ILE A 27 8.53 30.52 -24.55
N LEU A 28 7.33 30.27 -24.00
CA LEU A 28 6.06 30.62 -24.65
C LEU A 28 5.86 32.14 -24.73
N GLY A 29 6.23 32.88 -23.67
CA GLY A 29 6.22 34.34 -23.66
C GLY A 29 7.20 34.92 -24.69
N ALA A 30 8.43 34.43 -24.73
CA ALA A 30 9.42 34.82 -25.74
C ALA A 30 8.92 34.52 -27.17
N ARG A 31 8.30 33.35 -27.38
CA ARG A 31 7.70 32.99 -28.66
C ARG A 31 6.56 33.91 -29.06
N ALA A 32 5.66 34.25 -28.15
CA ALA A 32 4.56 35.18 -28.42
C ALA A 32 5.08 36.58 -28.83
N ILE A 33 6.17 37.04 -28.19
CA ILE A 33 6.84 38.28 -28.56
C ILE A 33 7.48 38.16 -29.95
N GLN A 34 8.19 37.06 -30.23
CA GLN A 34 8.80 36.80 -31.53
C GLN A 34 7.75 36.72 -32.65
N ASP A 35 6.65 35.99 -32.44
CA ASP A 35 5.54 35.87 -33.38
C ASP A 35 4.86 37.23 -33.65
N LYS A 36 4.72 38.06 -32.61
CA LYS A 36 4.20 39.43 -32.75
C LYS A 36 5.16 40.29 -33.57
N LEU A 37 6.46 40.25 -33.28
CA LEU A 37 7.47 40.97 -34.07
C LEU A 37 7.47 40.52 -35.53
N LEU A 38 7.35 39.21 -35.81
CA LEU A 38 7.29 38.71 -37.18
C LEU A 38 6.04 39.19 -37.93
N LYS A 39 4.89 39.23 -37.27
CA LYS A 39 3.67 39.84 -37.82
C LYS A 39 3.86 41.33 -38.11
N ASP A 40 4.52 42.05 -37.21
CA ASP A 40 4.82 43.47 -37.37
C ASP A 40 5.80 43.73 -38.54
N PHE A 41 6.81 42.87 -38.76
CA PHE A 41 7.70 42.90 -39.93
C PHE A 41 6.99 42.59 -41.26
N ALA A 42 5.98 41.73 -41.23
CA ALA A 42 5.18 41.41 -42.41
C ALA A 42 4.21 42.54 -42.77
N ALA A 43 3.62 43.21 -41.76
CA ALA A 43 2.63 44.26 -41.94
C ALA A 43 3.23 45.65 -42.23
N ARG A 44 4.36 46.00 -41.61
CA ARG A 44 4.99 47.32 -41.76
C ARG A 44 6.25 47.22 -42.62
N SER A 45 6.22 47.78 -43.83
CA SER A 45 7.38 47.81 -44.73
C SER A 45 8.51 48.71 -44.22
N GLU A 46 8.19 49.68 -43.37
CA GLU A 46 9.12 50.64 -42.75
C GLU A 46 10.28 49.95 -42.02
N PHE A 47 10.05 48.79 -41.38
CA PHE A 47 11.10 48.05 -40.68
C PHE A 47 12.10 47.35 -41.60
N SER A 48 11.79 47.22 -42.89
CA SER A 48 12.64 46.58 -43.90
C SER A 48 13.23 47.58 -44.90
N ASP A 49 12.86 48.86 -44.76
CA ASP A 49 13.27 49.92 -45.65
C ASP A 49 14.55 50.58 -45.14
N TRP A 50 15.68 50.10 -45.66
CA TRP A 50 16.99 50.69 -45.39
C TRP A 50 17.17 52.03 -46.11
N PHE A 51 16.40 52.30 -47.18
CA PHE A 51 16.62 53.45 -48.06
C PHE A 51 16.09 54.76 -47.46
N ASN A 52 15.06 54.68 -46.62
CA ASN A 52 14.47 55.82 -45.91
C ASN A 52 15.03 56.00 -44.48
N ARG A 53 16.17 55.40 -44.15
CA ARG A 53 16.77 55.52 -42.81
C ARG A 53 17.44 56.89 -42.66
N GLU A 54 16.86 57.76 -41.85
CA GLU A 54 17.53 58.99 -41.40
C GLU A 54 18.75 58.62 -40.54
N ASP A 55 19.97 58.88 -41.02
CA ASP A 55 21.20 58.53 -40.32
C ASP A 55 21.42 59.32 -39.00
N ASP A 56 20.65 60.40 -38.79
CA ASP A 56 20.71 61.28 -37.60
C ASP A 56 19.57 61.07 -36.58
N ALA A 57 18.76 60.00 -36.71
CA ALA A 57 17.70 59.71 -35.74
C ALA A 57 18.29 59.44 -34.33
N PRO A 58 17.65 59.92 -33.23
CA PRO A 58 18.14 59.69 -31.88
C PRO A 58 18.13 58.19 -31.57
N LYS A 59 19.32 57.63 -31.33
CA LYS A 59 19.50 56.21 -31.00
C LYS A 59 18.70 55.88 -29.74
N VAL A 60 17.73 54.99 -29.87
CA VAL A 60 16.95 54.45 -28.74
C VAL A 60 17.94 53.90 -27.68
N PRO A 61 17.76 54.22 -26.39
CA PRO A 61 18.69 53.79 -25.35
C PRO A 61 18.78 52.26 -25.30
N VAL A 62 19.99 51.74 -25.46
CA VAL A 62 20.26 50.29 -25.42
C VAL A 62 20.17 49.83 -23.97
N VAL A 63 19.17 48.99 -23.67
CA VAL A 63 19.05 48.34 -22.36
C VAL A 63 20.12 47.24 -22.24
N LEU A 64 21.20 47.52 -21.54
CA LEU A 64 22.26 46.56 -21.26
C LEU A 64 21.76 45.52 -20.26
N ARG A 65 21.60 44.27 -20.74
CA ARG A 65 21.33 43.14 -19.84
C ARG A 65 22.65 42.67 -19.19
N PRO A 66 22.63 42.27 -17.91
CA PRO A 66 23.80 41.68 -17.29
C PRO A 66 24.22 40.40 -18.01
N ASN A 67 25.52 40.11 -18.02
CA ASN A 67 26.04 38.87 -18.58
C ASN A 67 25.40 37.68 -17.83
N PRO A 68 24.83 36.67 -18.52
CA PRO A 68 24.21 35.51 -17.86
C PRO A 68 25.17 34.79 -16.91
N ARG A 69 26.49 34.78 -17.20
CA ARG A 69 27.50 34.23 -16.28
C ARG A 69 27.57 34.97 -14.94
N ASN A 70 27.35 36.27 -14.93
CA ASN A 70 27.40 37.05 -13.69
C ASN A 70 26.21 36.67 -12.79
N MET A 71 25.01 36.50 -13.37
CA MET A 71 23.84 36.03 -12.62
C MET A 71 24.07 34.64 -12.01
N GLU A 72 24.64 33.70 -12.78
CA GLU A 72 24.96 32.36 -12.25
C GLU A 72 25.99 32.41 -11.12
N LEU A 73 26.97 33.32 -11.20
CA LEU A 73 27.97 33.50 -10.15
C LEU A 73 27.34 34.12 -8.89
N ASP A 74 26.44 35.09 -9.05
CA ASP A 74 25.72 35.71 -7.93
C ASP A 74 24.84 34.68 -7.19
N GLU A 75 24.14 33.81 -7.93
CA GLU A 75 23.37 32.71 -7.35
C GLU A 75 24.25 31.71 -6.59
N LYS A 76 25.42 31.36 -7.15
CA LYS A 76 26.38 30.47 -6.49
C LYS A 76 26.95 31.12 -5.23
N LEU A 77 27.26 32.41 -5.29
CA LEU A 77 27.74 33.18 -4.14
C LEU A 77 26.69 33.18 -3.03
N ALA A 78 25.42 33.42 -3.35
CA ALA A 78 24.33 33.37 -2.37
C ALA A 78 24.21 32.00 -1.70
N LYS A 79 24.29 30.91 -2.47
CA LYS A 79 24.29 29.53 -1.93
C LYS A 79 25.47 29.29 -0.99
N LEU A 80 26.68 29.66 -1.43
CA LEU A 80 27.89 29.49 -0.63
C LEU A 80 27.84 30.29 0.68
N VAL A 81 27.26 31.50 0.67
CA VAL A 81 27.10 32.30 1.90
C VAL A 81 26.14 31.63 2.88
N ILE A 82 25.08 30.98 2.41
CA ILE A 82 24.15 30.21 3.26
C ILE A 82 24.87 29.00 3.86
N ASP A 83 25.62 28.26 3.05
CA ASP A 83 26.35 27.07 3.50
C ASP A 83 27.43 27.43 4.52
N ILE A 84 28.17 28.52 4.30
CA ILE A 84 29.17 29.02 5.25
C ILE A 84 28.52 29.37 6.59
N LYS A 85 27.37 30.04 6.60
CA LYS A 85 26.65 30.36 7.85
C LYS A 85 26.26 29.08 8.60
N ARG A 86 25.70 28.09 7.90
CA ARG A 86 25.35 26.79 8.49
C ARG A 86 26.57 26.10 9.11
N LEU A 87 27.68 26.02 8.38
CA LEU A 87 28.91 25.38 8.86
C LEU A 87 29.51 26.12 10.07
N GLN A 88 29.38 27.44 10.12
CA GLN A 88 29.81 28.22 11.29
C GLN A 88 28.99 27.90 12.53
N ASP A 89 27.68 27.73 12.39
CA ASP A 89 26.79 27.39 13.50
C ASP A 89 27.02 25.96 13.99
N GLU A 90 27.19 25.00 13.06
CA GLU A 90 27.59 23.62 13.40
C GLU A 90 28.94 23.62 14.14
N LYS A 91 29.94 24.37 13.65
CA LYS A 91 31.24 24.49 14.33
C LYS A 91 31.09 25.03 15.76
N LYS A 92 30.25 26.05 15.98
CA LYS A 92 29.98 26.58 17.33
C LYS A 92 29.33 25.52 18.22
N ALA A 93 28.38 24.74 17.69
CA ALA A 93 27.75 23.65 18.44
C ALA A 93 28.76 22.56 18.83
N TRP A 94 29.63 22.15 17.91
CA TRP A 94 30.70 21.19 18.20
C TRP A 94 31.70 21.73 19.23
N GLN A 95 32.04 23.02 19.17
CA GLN A 95 32.89 23.66 20.18
C GLN A 95 32.21 23.72 21.56
N ALA A 96 30.88 23.85 21.62
CA ALA A 96 30.15 23.78 22.88
C ALA A 96 30.20 22.37 23.49
N ILE A 97 30.05 21.33 22.67
CA ILE A 97 30.13 19.92 23.11
C ILE A 97 31.56 19.56 23.56
N ARG A 98 32.59 20.09 22.89
CA ARG A 98 33.99 19.83 23.24
C ARG A 98 34.40 20.43 24.59
N LYS A 99 33.70 21.46 25.08
CA LYS A 99 33.97 21.99 26.42
C LYS A 99 33.61 20.90 27.42
N PRO A 100 34.55 20.48 28.30
CA PRO A 100 34.23 19.46 29.30
C PRO A 100 33.03 19.92 30.14
N PRO A 101 32.16 18.99 30.57
CA PRO A 101 31.10 19.31 31.52
C PRO A 101 31.68 20.07 32.72
N PRO A 102 30.94 21.03 33.32
CA PRO A 102 31.39 21.67 34.54
C PRO A 102 31.74 20.58 35.57
N GLU A 103 32.85 20.76 36.30
CA GLU A 103 33.31 19.80 37.32
C GLU A 103 32.15 19.53 38.28
N GLN A 104 31.53 18.35 38.11
CA GLN A 104 30.50 17.89 39.02
C GLN A 104 31.20 17.58 40.35
N PRO A 105 30.63 17.98 41.49
CA PRO A 105 31.18 17.58 42.77
C PRO A 105 31.25 16.04 42.80
N PRO A 106 32.35 15.46 43.33
CA PRO A 106 32.49 14.02 43.39
C PRO A 106 31.28 13.41 44.12
N LEU A 107 30.66 12.39 43.52
CA LEU A 107 29.47 11.72 44.06
C LEU A 107 29.70 11.07 45.43
N PHE A 108 30.97 10.84 45.77
CA PHE A 108 31.40 10.26 47.04
C PHE A 108 32.52 11.12 47.61
N SER A 109 32.41 11.51 48.88
CA SER A 109 33.51 12.13 49.61
C SER A 109 34.61 11.09 49.86
N GLU A 110 35.88 11.47 49.65
CA GLU A 110 37.05 10.62 49.94
C GLU A 110 37.07 10.27 51.44
N GLY A 111 36.51 9.12 51.80
CA GLY A 111 36.39 8.65 53.19
C GLY A 111 35.21 7.73 53.49
N GLU A 112 34.21 7.62 52.59
CA GLU A 112 33.06 6.74 52.80
C GLU A 112 33.33 5.29 52.34
N THR A 113 34.28 4.61 52.98
CA THR A 113 34.30 3.14 52.95
C THR A 113 33.37 2.61 54.03
N GLY A 114 32.06 2.84 53.85
CA GLY A 114 31.04 2.23 54.69
C GLY A 114 31.04 0.71 54.54
N ARG A 115 30.79 -0.02 55.63
CA ARG A 115 30.55 -1.46 55.61
C ARG A 115 29.43 -1.75 54.61
N ILE A 116 29.70 -2.57 53.60
CA ILE A 116 28.70 -2.97 52.59
C ILE A 116 27.55 -3.67 53.33
N VAL A 117 26.42 -3.00 53.45
CA VAL A 117 25.16 -3.61 53.88
C VAL A 117 24.48 -4.11 52.61
N LEU A 118 24.18 -5.39 52.56
CA LEU A 118 23.41 -5.96 51.46
C LEU A 118 22.04 -5.26 51.43
N PRO A 119 21.55 -4.82 50.25
CA PRO A 119 20.25 -4.19 50.14
C PRO A 119 19.13 -5.09 50.67
N ASP A 120 18.09 -4.48 51.24
CA ASP A 120 16.91 -5.20 51.69
C ASP A 120 16.23 -5.90 50.50
N PHE A 121 15.81 -7.15 50.72
CA PHE A 121 15.23 -8.03 49.69
C PHE A 121 13.85 -7.58 49.20
N ASP A 122 13.28 -6.53 49.80
CA ASP A 122 12.02 -5.89 49.38
C ASP A 122 12.20 -5.02 48.11
N LEU A 123 13.45 -4.83 47.67
CA LEU A 123 13.79 -4.16 46.41
C LEU A 123 13.82 -5.10 45.20
N LEU A 124 13.63 -6.40 45.41
CA LEU A 124 13.56 -7.37 44.31
C LEU A 124 12.26 -7.21 43.54
N ASP A 125 12.35 -7.39 42.23
CA ASP A 125 11.18 -7.40 41.38
C ASP A 125 10.23 -8.55 41.80
N PRO A 126 8.91 -8.40 41.61
CA PRO A 126 7.93 -9.36 42.11
C PRO A 126 8.14 -10.78 41.55
N ASP A 127 8.75 -10.92 40.37
CA ASP A 127 9.07 -12.22 39.80
C ASP A 127 10.34 -12.84 40.40
N GLU A 128 11.34 -12.02 40.75
CA GLU A 128 12.53 -12.46 41.47
C GLU A 128 12.18 -12.91 42.89
N GLY A 129 11.22 -12.22 43.52
CA GLY A 129 10.64 -12.62 44.81
C GLY A 129 9.98 -14.01 44.75
N LYS A 130 9.23 -14.30 43.69
CA LYS A 130 8.62 -15.63 43.48
C LYS A 130 9.68 -16.70 43.27
N ILE A 131 10.68 -16.44 42.41
CA ILE A 131 11.77 -17.38 42.15
C ILE A 131 12.52 -17.71 43.44
N ARG A 132 12.81 -16.71 44.27
CA ARG A 132 13.38 -16.94 45.60
C ARG A 132 12.44 -17.76 46.47
N GLY A 133 11.14 -17.47 46.49
CA GLY A 133 10.15 -18.28 47.21
C GLY A 133 10.25 -19.76 46.82
N PHE A 134 10.32 -20.06 45.52
CA PHE A 134 10.50 -21.43 45.02
C PHE A 134 11.85 -22.06 45.38
N LEU A 135 12.93 -21.28 45.47
CA LEU A 135 14.27 -21.77 45.80
C LEU A 135 14.52 -21.91 47.31
N ALA A 136 13.89 -21.05 48.12
CA ALA A 136 14.05 -21.02 49.57
C ALA A 136 13.11 -22.00 50.27
N ASP A 137 11.98 -22.31 49.66
CA ASP A 137 11.03 -23.29 50.20
C ASP A 137 11.43 -24.71 49.76
N GLU A 138 12.18 -25.41 50.61
CA GLU A 138 12.62 -26.80 50.38
C GLU A 138 11.43 -27.76 50.16
N THR A 139 10.24 -27.38 50.61
CA THR A 139 9.01 -28.18 50.47
C THR A 139 8.32 -28.01 49.12
N ALA A 140 8.54 -26.88 48.43
CA ALA A 140 8.15 -26.62 47.05
C ALA A 140 9.32 -26.90 46.07
N SER A 141 10.24 -27.79 46.49
CA SER A 141 11.39 -28.20 45.69
C SER A 141 10.95 -28.73 44.31
N PHE A 142 11.83 -28.57 43.34
CA PHE A 142 11.65 -29.02 41.96
C PHE A 142 11.14 -30.47 41.85
N ASP A 143 11.52 -31.34 42.79
CA ASP A 143 11.10 -32.74 42.85
C ASP A 143 9.61 -32.90 43.19
N ALA A 144 9.03 -32.02 44.02
CA ALA A 144 7.60 -32.01 44.30
C ALA A 144 6.80 -31.60 43.05
N VAL A 145 7.22 -30.52 42.38
CA VAL A 145 6.61 -30.06 41.11
C VAL A 145 6.74 -31.13 40.02
N ARG A 146 7.91 -31.77 39.95
CA ARG A 146 8.16 -32.84 38.98
C ARG A 146 7.29 -34.06 39.25
N SER A 147 7.19 -34.52 40.50
CA SER A 147 6.36 -35.67 40.85
C SER A 147 4.86 -35.38 40.63
N GLU A 148 4.41 -34.15 40.92
CA GLU A 148 3.07 -33.70 40.61
C GLU A 148 2.80 -33.72 39.09
N ALA A 149 3.72 -33.14 38.30
CA ALA A 149 3.61 -33.13 36.84
C ALA A 149 3.61 -34.56 36.26
N GLU A 150 4.49 -35.44 36.74
CA GLU A 150 4.54 -36.85 36.33
C GLU A 150 3.24 -37.59 36.70
N SER A 151 2.66 -37.32 37.87
CA SER A 151 1.39 -37.92 38.28
C SER A 151 0.24 -37.47 37.37
N ARG A 152 0.18 -36.17 37.02
CA ARG A 152 -0.79 -35.61 36.10
C ARG A 152 -0.63 -36.23 34.71
N LEU A 153 0.59 -36.34 34.19
CA LEU A 153 0.84 -36.99 32.91
C LEU A 153 0.40 -38.45 32.89
N ARG A 154 0.67 -39.21 33.96
CA ARG A 154 0.19 -40.60 34.08
C ARG A 154 -1.33 -40.70 34.10
N THR A 155 -2.02 -39.79 34.78
CA THR A 155 -3.50 -39.76 34.78
C THR A 155 -4.08 -39.41 33.41
N ILE A 156 -3.45 -38.47 32.69
CA ILE A 156 -3.87 -38.12 31.34
C ILE A 156 -3.66 -39.32 30.41
N GLN A 157 -2.48 -39.96 30.48
CA GLN A 157 -2.16 -41.12 29.66
C GLN A 157 -3.17 -42.25 29.85
N SER A 158 -3.51 -42.61 31.09
CA SER A 158 -4.50 -43.67 31.35
C SER A 158 -5.91 -43.30 30.91
N SER A 159 -6.30 -42.03 31.01
CA SER A 159 -7.62 -41.58 30.53
C SER A 159 -7.71 -41.50 29.01
N LEU A 160 -6.60 -41.18 28.33
CA LEU A 160 -6.57 -40.92 26.91
C LEU A 160 -6.84 -42.19 26.10
N GLU A 161 -6.26 -43.32 26.50
CA GLU A 161 -6.49 -44.62 25.84
C GLU A 161 -7.99 -44.96 25.79
N PHE A 162 -8.67 -44.85 26.95
CA PHE A 162 -10.11 -45.10 27.02
C PHE A 162 -10.93 -44.10 26.20
N GLN A 163 -10.57 -42.81 26.21
CA GLN A 163 -11.27 -41.79 25.42
C GLN A 163 -11.11 -42.01 23.91
N VAL A 164 -9.93 -42.44 23.46
CA VAL A 164 -9.66 -42.75 22.05
C VAL A 164 -10.46 -43.98 21.61
N ASP A 165 -10.51 -45.03 22.44
CA ASP A 165 -11.33 -46.21 22.16
C ASP A 165 -12.83 -45.89 22.11
N GLN A 166 -13.30 -45.07 23.05
CA GLN A 166 -14.69 -44.62 23.06
C GLN A 166 -15.03 -43.78 21.83
N LEU A 167 -14.11 -42.92 21.38
CA LEU A 167 -14.26 -42.16 20.14
C LEU A 167 -14.35 -43.10 18.93
N ALA A 168 -13.46 -44.08 18.83
CA ALA A 168 -13.44 -45.04 17.73
C ALA A 168 -14.74 -45.85 17.64
N ASP A 169 -15.26 -46.35 18.77
CA ASP A 169 -16.55 -47.06 18.83
C ASP A 169 -17.72 -46.13 18.42
N ASN A 170 -17.73 -44.89 18.88
CA ASN A 170 -18.77 -43.92 18.51
C ASN A 170 -18.73 -43.57 17.01
N VAL A 171 -17.54 -43.40 16.43
CA VAL A 171 -17.37 -43.17 14.99
C VAL A 171 -17.87 -44.38 14.19
N HIS A 172 -17.51 -45.60 14.61
CA HIS A 172 -17.98 -46.81 13.94
C HIS A 172 -19.51 -46.95 14.01
N ARG A 173 -20.12 -46.69 15.17
CA ARG A 173 -21.58 -46.68 15.32
C ARG A 173 -22.25 -45.62 14.45
N LEU A 174 -21.66 -44.43 14.35
CA LEU A 174 -22.17 -43.37 13.49
C LEU A 174 -22.11 -43.80 12.02
N GLU A 175 -20.99 -44.34 11.56
CA GLU A 175 -20.82 -44.83 10.19
C GLU A 175 -21.86 -45.92 9.88
N GLN A 176 -22.06 -46.89 10.78
CA GLN A 176 -23.10 -47.91 10.63
C GLN A 176 -24.50 -47.30 10.51
N ARG A 177 -24.84 -46.31 11.34
CA ARG A 177 -26.13 -45.61 11.27
C ARG A 177 -26.30 -44.87 9.95
N VAL A 178 -25.25 -44.20 9.46
CA VAL A 178 -25.29 -43.52 8.15
C VAL A 178 -25.51 -44.52 7.03
N LEU A 179 -24.83 -45.67 7.04
CA LEU A 179 -25.00 -46.71 6.03
C LEU A 179 -26.43 -47.29 6.04
N VAL A 180 -27.00 -47.53 7.22
CA VAL A 180 -28.39 -48.02 7.34
C VAL A 180 -29.39 -46.95 6.87
N ALA A 181 -29.22 -45.70 7.32
CA ALA A 181 -30.07 -44.59 6.91
C ALA A 181 -29.99 -44.34 5.39
N GLY A 182 -28.82 -44.47 4.78
CA GLY A 182 -28.63 -44.39 3.33
C GLY A 182 -29.43 -45.48 2.60
N LYS A 183 -29.34 -46.74 3.05
CA LYS A 183 -30.13 -47.85 2.49
C LYS A 183 -31.64 -47.63 2.62
N GLU A 184 -32.09 -47.07 3.74
CA GLU A 184 -33.51 -46.74 3.94
C GLU A 184 -33.96 -45.58 3.05
N ALA A 185 -33.15 -44.53 2.95
CA ALA A 185 -33.39 -43.42 2.04
C ALA A 185 -33.47 -43.90 0.58
N ASP A 186 -32.57 -44.78 0.14
CA ASP A 186 -32.59 -45.36 -1.21
C ASP A 186 -33.86 -46.19 -1.47
N LYS A 187 -34.32 -46.95 -0.46
CA LYS A 187 -35.61 -47.66 -0.54
C LYS A 187 -36.79 -46.70 -0.65
N VAL A 188 -36.81 -45.62 0.13
CA VAL A 188 -37.90 -44.62 0.09
C VAL A 188 -37.89 -43.87 -1.24
N LEU A 189 -36.70 -43.46 -1.72
CA LEU A 189 -36.52 -42.76 -3.00
C LEU A 189 -36.86 -43.65 -4.20
N SER A 190 -36.53 -44.94 -4.16
CA SER A 190 -36.91 -45.87 -5.23
C SER A 190 -38.44 -46.09 -5.27
N VAL A 191 -39.09 -46.26 -4.12
CA VAL A 191 -40.57 -46.37 -4.06
C VAL A 191 -41.25 -45.08 -4.49
N SER A 192 -40.76 -43.91 -4.05
CA SER A 192 -41.32 -42.62 -4.44
C SER A 192 -41.11 -42.35 -5.93
N GLY A 193 -39.93 -42.69 -6.48
CA GLY A 193 -39.64 -42.62 -7.90
C GLY A 193 -40.55 -43.51 -8.75
N LEU A 194 -40.84 -44.74 -8.30
CA LEU A 194 -41.81 -45.62 -8.96
C LEU A 194 -43.23 -45.03 -8.91
N ARG A 195 -43.66 -44.49 -7.77
CA ARG A 195 -44.97 -43.84 -7.63
C ARG A 195 -45.08 -42.59 -8.50
N LEU A 196 -44.00 -41.81 -8.63
CA LEU A 196 -43.96 -40.62 -9.47
C LEU A 196 -44.10 -41.01 -10.94
N ARG A 197 -43.35 -42.03 -11.40
CA ARG A 197 -43.51 -42.58 -12.77
C ARG A 197 -44.92 -43.09 -13.03
N GLN A 198 -45.52 -43.81 -12.08
CA GLN A 198 -46.92 -44.27 -12.21
C GLN A 198 -47.91 -43.10 -12.28
N ARG A 199 -47.67 -42.00 -11.54
CA ARG A 199 -48.50 -40.78 -11.63
C ARG A 199 -48.33 -40.11 -12.99
N GLU A 200 -47.10 -39.92 -13.45
CA GLU A 200 -46.81 -39.36 -14.77
C GLU A 200 -47.44 -40.18 -15.90
N GLU A 201 -47.37 -41.52 -15.83
CA GLU A 201 -48.02 -42.39 -16.83
C GLU A 201 -49.54 -42.28 -16.80
N ARG A 202 -50.15 -42.19 -15.61
CA ARG A 202 -51.60 -41.95 -15.47
C ARG A 202 -52.02 -40.60 -16.02
N GLU A 203 -51.26 -39.54 -15.73
CA GLU A 203 -51.51 -38.20 -16.26
C GLU A 203 -51.37 -38.18 -17.78
N LYS A 204 -50.30 -38.76 -18.33
CA LYS A 204 -50.12 -38.92 -19.79
C LYS A 204 -51.24 -39.74 -20.44
N ALA A 205 -51.71 -40.80 -19.78
CA ALA A 205 -52.84 -41.60 -20.26
C ALA A 205 -54.15 -40.79 -20.23
N SER A 206 -54.40 -40.02 -19.16
CA SER A 206 -55.59 -39.15 -19.06
C SER A 206 -55.60 -38.03 -20.10
N ALA A 207 -54.42 -37.51 -20.45
CA ALA A 207 -54.23 -36.53 -21.51
C ALA A 207 -54.23 -37.15 -22.93
N GLY A 208 -54.27 -38.48 -23.05
CA GLY A 208 -54.17 -39.18 -24.33
C GLY A 208 -52.78 -39.13 -25.00
N THR A 209 -51.76 -38.60 -24.32
CA THR A 209 -50.39 -38.42 -24.85
C THR A 209 -49.43 -39.49 -24.34
N ARG A 210 -49.91 -40.71 -24.08
CA ARG A 210 -49.10 -41.79 -23.49
C ARG A 210 -47.92 -42.21 -24.36
N ASP A 211 -48.14 -42.37 -25.66
CA ASP A 211 -47.14 -42.87 -26.61
C ASP A 211 -46.44 -41.75 -27.38
N MET A 212 -46.81 -40.48 -27.13
CA MET A 212 -46.21 -39.31 -27.77
C MET A 212 -45.05 -38.77 -26.93
N PRO A 213 -43.86 -38.54 -27.53
CA PRO A 213 -42.77 -37.87 -26.84
C PRO A 213 -43.18 -36.44 -26.46
N VAL A 214 -42.81 -36.00 -25.26
CA VAL A 214 -43.19 -34.69 -24.69
C VAL A 214 -42.85 -33.54 -25.64
N ILE A 215 -41.77 -33.67 -26.41
CA ILE A 215 -41.31 -32.67 -27.40
C ILE A 215 -42.35 -32.48 -28.52
N GLU A 216 -43.03 -33.54 -28.96
CA GLU A 216 -44.08 -33.43 -30.00
C GLU A 216 -45.35 -32.78 -29.45
N VAL A 217 -45.71 -33.06 -28.19
CA VAL A 217 -46.82 -32.38 -27.50
C VAL A 217 -46.51 -30.88 -27.34
N LEU A 218 -45.29 -30.53 -26.93
CA LEU A 218 -44.88 -29.13 -26.83
C LEU A 218 -44.83 -28.43 -28.19
N ARG A 219 -44.45 -29.15 -29.25
CA ARG A 219 -44.44 -28.63 -30.62
C ARG A 219 -45.84 -28.42 -31.17
N SER A 220 -46.79 -29.30 -30.87
CA SER A 220 -48.20 -29.14 -31.27
C SER A 220 -48.86 -27.99 -30.50
N LEU A 221 -48.62 -27.86 -29.20
CA LEU A 221 -49.05 -26.70 -28.42
C LEU A 221 -48.43 -25.40 -28.93
N GLY A 222 -47.14 -25.39 -29.26
CA GLY A 222 -46.45 -24.24 -29.86
C GLY A 222 -46.98 -23.86 -31.25
N ASN A 223 -47.54 -24.82 -32.00
CA ASN A 223 -48.22 -24.56 -33.27
C ASN A 223 -49.66 -24.05 -33.10
N ILE A 224 -50.32 -24.39 -31.99
CA ILE A 224 -51.66 -23.91 -31.62
C ILE A 224 -51.59 -22.50 -31.01
N LEU A 225 -50.47 -22.14 -30.38
CA LEU A 225 -50.20 -20.78 -29.96
C LEU A 225 -50.12 -19.85 -31.19
N PRO A 226 -50.86 -18.73 -31.22
CA PRO A 226 -50.81 -17.81 -32.33
C PRO A 226 -49.38 -17.29 -32.50
N LYS A 227 -48.88 -17.28 -33.75
CA LYS A 227 -47.63 -16.61 -34.11
C LYS A 227 -47.80 -15.09 -33.88
N GLY A 228 -47.65 -14.63 -32.64
CA GLY A 228 -47.72 -13.21 -32.28
C GLY A 228 -48.47 -12.86 -30.98
N GLY A 229 -48.33 -13.63 -29.91
CA GLY A 229 -48.81 -13.24 -28.57
C GLY A 229 -47.65 -13.09 -27.59
N GLY A 230 -47.18 -11.84 -27.42
CA GLY A 230 -46.43 -11.41 -26.23
C GLY A 230 -47.37 -10.82 -25.19
#